data_AF-A0A9W9YQR2-F1
#
_entry.id   AF-A0A9W9YQR2-F1
#
_cell.length_a   1.000
_cell.length_b   1.000
_cell.length_c   1.000
_cell.angle_alpha   90.00
_cell.angle_beta   90.00
_cell.angle_gamma   90.00
#
_symmetry.space_group_name_H-M   'P 1'
#
loop_
_entity.id
_entity.type
_entity.pdbx_description
1 polymer ?
#
loop_
_entity_poly.entity_id
_entity_poly.type
_entity_poly.pdbx_seq_one_letter_code
_entity_poly.pdbx_strand_id
1 'polypeptide(L)'
;MSELQARKNVPVGCWTRFKRIIRGLWRTRQTEDTDSDPETHVKTTLRELLIYLVFITILCILTFGMTNSTMYYYTKVMRDLFVETTMENRNTFKDITTMKEFWMYTNGPLADGLYWEQYYNDKNVSDEDLGFIYFENKILGRPRIRQLRVKNDSCDVHDDFKTVIKECYAPYSPTAEDKDPLA
;
A
#
# COMPACT_ATOMS: atom_id res chain seq x y z
N MET A 1 76.88 -17.71 1.10
CA MET A 1 75.77 -17.87 2.08
C MET A 1 75.63 -16.54 2.79
N SER A 2 74.57 -15.76 2.68
CA SER A 2 73.22 -15.94 2.16
C SER A 2 72.70 -14.55 1.76
N GLU A 3 71.91 -14.50 0.69
CA GLU A 3 71.38 -13.30 0.05
C GLU A 3 70.59 -12.40 1.01
N LEU A 4 70.95 -11.10 1.11
CA LEU A 4 70.04 -10.06 1.60
C LEU A 4 69.09 -9.71 0.45
N GLN A 5 67.94 -10.39 0.39
CA GLN A 5 66.86 -10.02 -0.52
C GLN A 5 66.28 -8.66 -0.12
N ALA A 6 66.63 -7.63 -0.88
CA ALA A 6 65.96 -6.33 -0.83
C ALA A 6 64.46 -6.52 -1.14
N ARG A 7 63.60 -6.26 -0.14
CA ARG A 7 62.14 -6.24 -0.34
C ARG A 7 61.79 -5.12 -1.34
N LYS A 8 61.49 -5.53 -2.57
CA LYS A 8 60.98 -4.65 -3.63
C LYS A 8 59.60 -4.11 -3.18
N ASN A 9 59.53 -2.82 -2.84
CA ASN A 9 58.26 -2.15 -2.60
C ASN A 9 57.52 -1.99 -3.93
N VAL A 10 56.64 -2.94 -4.25
CA VAL A 10 55.77 -2.86 -5.43
C VAL A 10 54.80 -1.68 -5.25
N PRO A 11 54.65 -0.78 -6.25
CA PRO A 11 53.72 0.34 -6.13
C PRO A 11 52.29 -0.20 -6.01
N VAL A 12 51.71 -0.04 -4.82
CA VAL A 12 50.31 -0.41 -4.54
C VAL A 12 49.39 0.54 -5.31
N GLY A 13 48.77 0.05 -6.38
CA GLY A 13 47.82 0.82 -7.19
C GLY A 13 46.63 1.31 -6.35
N CYS A 14 46.07 2.48 -6.71
CA CYS A 14 44.97 3.15 -6.00
C CYS A 14 43.79 2.21 -5.65
N TRP A 15 43.46 1.28 -6.56
CA TRP A 15 42.42 0.26 -6.35
C TRP A 15 42.69 -0.66 -5.15
N THR A 16 43.96 -1.03 -4.92
CA THR A 16 44.33 -1.89 -3.79
C THR A 16 44.21 -1.16 -2.44
N ARG A 17 44.47 0.16 -2.41
CA ARG A 17 44.20 1.01 -1.24
C ARG A 17 42.70 1.12 -0.96
N PHE A 18 41.89 1.39 -1.98
CA PHE A 18 40.43 1.48 -1.84
C PHE A 18 39.82 0.16 -1.35
N LYS A 19 40.24 -0.99 -1.92
CA LYS A 19 39.82 -2.32 -1.44
C LYS A 19 40.23 -2.59 0.02
N ARG A 20 41.42 -2.14 0.45
CA ARG A 20 41.84 -2.26 1.87
C ARG A 20 40.99 -1.41 2.80
N ILE A 21 40.61 -0.19 2.38
CA ILE A 21 39.74 0.68 3.17
C ILE A 21 38.34 0.06 3.32
N ILE A 22 37.75 -0.42 2.23
CA ILE A 22 36.44 -1.10 2.27
C ILE A 22 36.49 -2.37 3.12
N ARG A 23 37.54 -3.19 2.96
CA ARG A 23 37.71 -4.42 3.75
C ARG A 23 37.94 -4.13 5.23
N GLY A 24 38.66 -3.05 5.55
CA GLY A 24 38.81 -2.56 6.91
C GLY A 24 37.48 -2.03 7.48
N LEU A 25 36.64 -1.40 6.66
CA LEU A 25 35.31 -0.88 7.02
C LEU A 25 34.26 -1.97 7.23
N TRP A 26 34.42 -3.10 6.57
CA TRP A 26 33.57 -4.29 6.71
C TRP A 26 34.06 -5.31 7.75
N ARG A 27 35.11 -4.99 8.52
CA ARG A 27 35.62 -5.87 9.57
C ARG A 27 34.77 -5.70 10.83
N THR A 28 33.96 -6.71 11.14
CA THR A 28 33.06 -6.72 12.31
C THR A 28 33.65 -7.51 13.47
N ARG A 29 33.15 -7.28 14.69
CA ARG A 29 33.47 -8.03 15.91
C ARG A 29 33.27 -9.54 15.75
N GLN A 30 32.34 -9.97 14.89
CA GLN A 30 32.09 -11.40 14.59
C GLN A 30 33.13 -12.03 13.66
N THR A 31 33.99 -11.23 13.02
CA THR A 31 34.98 -11.69 12.04
C THR A 31 36.41 -11.65 12.61
N GLU A 32 36.63 -11.12 13.82
CA GLU A 32 37.95 -10.95 14.44
C GLU A 32 37.92 -11.31 15.94
N ASP A 33 38.80 -12.22 16.36
CA ASP A 33 38.99 -12.60 17.77
C ASP A 33 39.63 -11.45 18.55
N THR A 34 38.80 -10.51 19.02
CA THR A 34 39.23 -9.33 19.81
C THR A 34 39.52 -9.63 21.29
N ASP A 35 39.64 -10.88 21.70
CA ASP A 35 39.76 -11.30 23.11
C ASP A 35 41.15 -10.98 23.72
N SER A 36 42.15 -10.65 22.90
CA SER A 36 43.51 -10.37 23.35
C SER A 36 43.74 -8.92 23.83
N ASP A 37 43.00 -7.93 23.31
CA ASP A 37 43.28 -6.51 23.53
C ASP A 37 41.99 -5.68 23.77
N PRO A 38 41.78 -5.14 25.00
CA PRO A 38 40.56 -4.40 25.34
C PRO A 38 40.40 -3.10 24.53
N GLU A 39 41.49 -2.46 24.15
CA GLU A 39 41.45 -1.24 23.31
C GLU A 39 40.90 -1.51 21.90
N THR A 40 41.24 -2.66 21.31
CA THR A 40 40.79 -3.06 19.97
C THR A 40 39.31 -3.41 19.98
N HIS A 41 38.84 -4.05 21.05
CA HIS A 41 37.43 -4.35 21.27
C HIS A 41 36.57 -3.06 21.37
N VAL A 42 37.02 -2.08 22.16
CA VAL A 42 36.31 -0.80 22.34
C VAL A 42 36.25 -0.01 21.03
N LYS A 43 37.37 0.10 20.30
CA LYS A 43 37.43 0.83 19.01
C LYS A 43 36.54 0.19 17.94
N THR A 44 36.47 -1.14 17.89
CA THR A 44 35.62 -1.87 16.92
C THR A 44 34.14 -1.71 17.25
N THR A 45 33.76 -1.85 18.52
CA THR A 45 32.37 -1.68 18.98
C THR A 45 31.85 -0.26 18.76
N LEU A 46 32.68 0.76 19.04
CA LEU A 46 32.32 2.17 18.81
C LEU A 46 32.13 2.47 17.31
N ARG A 47 32.94 1.86 16.44
CA ARG A 47 32.78 1.98 14.99
C ARG A 47 31.51 1.32 14.48
N GLU A 48 31.20 0.12 14.96
CA GLU A 48 29.95 -0.58 14.62
C GLU A 48 28.73 0.24 15.08
N LEU A 49 28.76 0.81 16.29
CA LEU A 49 27.70 1.69 16.78
C LEU A 49 27.48 2.89 15.86
N LEU A 50 28.54 3.55 15.37
CA LEU A 50 28.41 4.66 14.43
C LEU A 50 27.77 4.22 13.10
N ILE A 51 28.13 3.06 12.57
CA ILE A 51 27.53 2.51 11.35
C ILE A 51 26.04 2.21 11.58
N TYR A 52 25.67 1.64 12.73
CA TYR A 52 24.26 1.41 13.09
C TYR A 52 23.48 2.71 13.25
N LEU A 53 24.06 3.75 13.86
CA LEU A 53 23.43 5.06 13.97
C LEU A 53 23.17 5.67 12.58
N VAL A 54 24.15 5.63 11.69
CA VAL A 54 23.99 6.10 10.29
C VAL A 54 22.95 5.26 9.55
N PHE A 55 22.91 3.95 9.77
CA PHE A 55 21.91 3.09 9.16
C PHE A 55 20.49 3.43 9.64
N ILE A 56 20.30 3.64 10.94
CA ILE A 56 19.00 4.03 11.51
C ILE A 56 18.58 5.40 10.97
N THR A 57 19.48 6.39 10.87
CA THR A 57 19.12 7.70 10.33
C THR A 57 18.72 7.62 8.85
N ILE A 58 19.42 6.81 8.05
CA ILE A 58 19.03 6.56 6.65
C ILE A 58 17.65 5.91 6.58
N LEU A 59 17.40 4.89 7.41
CA LEU A 59 16.07 4.26 7.47
C LEU A 59 14.99 5.26 7.87
N CYS A 60 15.23 6.09 8.89
CA CYS A 60 14.30 7.15 9.29
C CYS A 60 14.04 8.14 8.15
N ILE A 61 15.06 8.56 7.40
CA ILE A 61 14.88 9.47 6.26
C ILE A 61 14.05 8.81 5.16
N LEU A 62 14.30 7.53 4.87
CA LEU A 62 13.54 6.80 3.84
C LEU A 62 12.08 6.59 4.24
N THR A 63 11.82 6.23 5.50
CA THR A 63 10.44 6.02 5.97
C THR A 63 9.67 7.33 6.10
N PHE A 64 10.26 8.36 6.72
CA PHE A 64 9.60 9.65 6.90
C PHE A 64 9.57 10.49 5.62
N GLY A 65 10.53 10.35 4.71
CA GLY A 65 10.57 11.08 3.46
C GLY A 65 9.42 10.73 2.51
N MET A 66 8.87 9.52 2.63
CA MET A 66 7.71 9.07 1.87
C MET A 66 6.38 9.52 2.48
N THR A 67 6.36 9.97 3.74
CA THR A 67 5.15 10.37 4.46
C THR A 67 5.04 11.88 4.54
N ASN A 68 3.89 12.43 4.14
CA ASN A 68 3.60 13.87 4.27
C ASN A 68 2.43 14.07 5.24
N SER A 69 2.44 15.17 5.99
CA SER A 69 1.36 15.54 6.91
C SER A 69 0.03 15.82 6.20
N THR A 70 0.06 16.22 4.93
CA THR A 70 -1.14 16.48 4.11
C THR A 70 -1.86 15.21 3.68
N MET A 71 -1.21 14.05 3.72
CA MET A 71 -1.79 12.77 3.29
C MET A 71 -3.03 12.39 4.11
N TYR A 72 -3.03 12.71 5.42
CA TYR A 72 -4.19 12.51 6.27
C TYR A 72 -5.41 13.30 5.77
N TYR A 73 -5.23 14.60 5.51
CA TYR A 73 -6.31 15.47 5.04
C TYR A 73 -6.84 15.03 3.67
N TYR A 74 -5.95 14.59 2.78
CA TYR A 74 -6.34 14.04 1.50
C TYR A 74 -7.28 12.84 1.65
N THR A 75 -6.90 11.85 2.46
CA THR A 75 -7.75 10.67 2.72
C THR A 75 -9.05 11.03 3.43
N LYS A 76 -9.02 12.03 4.33
CA LYS A 76 -10.19 12.51 5.04
C LYS A 76 -11.21 13.13 4.08
N VAL A 77 -10.78 14.05 3.21
CA VAL A 77 -11.68 14.71 2.25
C VAL A 77 -12.30 13.69 1.29
N MET A 78 -11.53 12.72 0.82
CA MET A 78 -12.05 11.64 -0.04
C MET A 78 -13.04 10.73 0.70
N ARG A 79 -12.77 10.42 1.98
CA ARG A 79 -13.70 9.67 2.82
C ARG A 79 -14.98 10.45 3.06
N ASP A 80 -14.88 11.72 3.40
CA ASP A 80 -16.04 12.56 3.70
C ASP A 80 -16.96 12.65 2.45
N LEU A 81 -16.37 12.78 1.26
CA LEU A 81 -17.10 12.81 -0.02
C LEU A 81 -17.90 11.52 -0.30
N PHE A 82 -17.29 10.34 -0.16
CA PHE A 82 -17.95 9.09 -0.57
C PHE A 82 -18.67 8.37 0.57
N VAL A 83 -18.23 8.52 1.81
CA VAL A 83 -18.71 7.71 2.94
C VAL A 83 -19.65 8.52 3.84
N GLU A 84 -19.32 9.77 4.12
CA GLU A 84 -20.06 10.59 5.10
C GLU A 84 -21.14 11.47 4.43
N THR A 85 -21.09 11.66 3.10
CA THR A 85 -22.16 12.35 2.34
C THR A 85 -23.51 11.70 2.56
N THR A 86 -24.49 12.53 2.94
CA THR A 86 -25.86 12.09 3.17
C THR A 86 -26.63 11.93 1.86
N MET A 87 -27.36 10.83 1.72
CA MET A 87 -28.32 10.63 0.64
C MET A 87 -29.66 11.33 0.95
N GLU A 88 -30.62 11.29 0.01
CA GLU A 88 -31.94 11.94 0.16
C GLU A 88 -32.72 11.49 1.42
N ASN A 89 -32.52 10.25 1.87
CA ASN A 89 -33.15 9.68 3.06
C ASN A 89 -32.42 10.05 4.37
N ARG A 90 -31.39 10.91 4.30
CA ARG A 90 -30.49 11.30 5.41
C ARG A 90 -29.58 10.20 5.94
N ASN A 91 -29.53 9.05 5.27
CA ASN A 91 -28.59 7.98 5.59
C ASN A 91 -27.26 8.21 4.87
N THR A 92 -26.17 7.72 5.46
CA THR A 92 -24.84 7.73 4.83
C THR A 92 -24.53 6.38 4.19
N PHE A 93 -23.37 6.25 3.53
CA PHE A 93 -22.94 4.96 2.96
C PHE A 93 -22.87 3.85 4.03
N LYS A 94 -22.53 4.19 5.27
CA LYS A 94 -22.42 3.21 6.37
C LYS A 94 -23.76 2.70 6.85
N ASP A 95 -24.83 3.45 6.61
CA ASP A 95 -26.16 3.15 7.12
C ASP A 95 -27.02 2.38 6.10
N ILE A 96 -26.42 1.93 4.99
CA ILE A 96 -27.11 1.14 3.96
C ILE A 96 -27.47 -0.23 4.53
N THR A 97 -28.77 -0.55 4.51
CA THR A 97 -29.29 -1.84 5.00
C THR A 97 -30.03 -2.62 3.91
N THR A 98 -30.57 -1.93 2.90
CA THR A 98 -31.37 -2.55 1.84
C THR A 98 -30.75 -2.39 0.45
N MET A 99 -31.11 -3.28 -0.47
CA MET A 99 -30.68 -3.19 -1.88
C MET A 99 -31.16 -1.89 -2.55
N LYS A 100 -32.34 -1.38 -2.16
CA LYS A 100 -32.87 -0.12 -2.69
C LYS A 100 -31.97 1.05 -2.28
N GLU A 101 -31.53 1.09 -1.03
CA GLU A 101 -30.60 2.11 -0.53
C GLU A 101 -29.24 2.03 -1.21
N PHE A 102 -28.76 0.82 -1.53
CA PHE A 102 -27.54 0.65 -2.31
C PHE A 102 -27.65 1.34 -3.68
N TRP A 103 -28.73 1.10 -4.43
CA TRP A 103 -28.93 1.74 -5.73
C TRP A 103 -29.11 3.26 -5.64
N MET A 104 -29.75 3.73 -4.56
CA MET A 104 -29.90 5.15 -4.25
C MET A 104 -28.54 5.81 -3.99
N TYR A 105 -27.63 5.14 -3.27
CA TYR A 105 -26.25 5.61 -3.10
C TYR A 105 -25.49 5.66 -4.41
N THR A 106 -25.55 4.58 -5.22
CA THR A 106 -24.77 4.49 -6.46
C THR A 106 -25.18 5.54 -7.49
N ASN A 107 -26.48 5.83 -7.57
CA ASN A 107 -27.02 6.80 -8.53
C ASN A 107 -26.99 8.25 -8.03
N GLY A 108 -26.85 8.47 -6.72
CA GLY A 108 -26.70 9.81 -6.14
C GLY A 108 -25.25 10.07 -5.74
N PRO A 109 -24.89 10.03 -4.44
CA PRO A 109 -23.59 10.49 -3.96
C PRO A 109 -22.37 9.89 -4.65
N LEU A 110 -22.42 8.62 -5.08
CA LEU A 110 -21.29 8.01 -5.78
C LEU A 110 -21.09 8.58 -7.18
N ALA A 111 -22.18 8.73 -7.95
CA ALA A 111 -22.14 9.26 -9.29
C ALA A 111 -21.75 10.75 -9.27
N ASP A 112 -22.42 11.53 -8.42
CA ASP A 112 -22.18 12.96 -8.24
C ASP A 112 -20.76 13.23 -7.69
N GLY A 113 -20.28 12.35 -6.80
CA GLY A 113 -18.93 12.45 -6.25
C GLY A 113 -17.82 12.14 -7.26
N LEU A 114 -18.08 11.30 -8.25
CA LEU A 114 -17.12 10.93 -9.30
C LEU A 114 -17.14 11.89 -10.49
N TYR A 115 -18.32 12.35 -10.91
CA TYR A 115 -18.48 13.14 -12.14
C TYR A 115 -18.98 14.55 -11.82
N TRP A 116 -18.03 15.48 -11.67
CA TRP A 116 -18.30 16.88 -11.40
C TRP A 116 -18.44 17.62 -12.74
N GLU A 117 -19.67 17.93 -13.13
CA GLU A 117 -19.97 18.58 -14.43
C GLU A 117 -20.11 20.11 -14.32
N GLN A 118 -20.34 20.62 -13.10
CA GLN A 118 -20.53 22.05 -12.84
C GLN A 118 -19.62 22.53 -11.72
N TYR A 119 -19.11 23.75 -11.86
CA TYR A 119 -18.45 24.48 -10.78
C TYR A 119 -19.49 24.93 -9.73
N TYR A 120 -18.99 25.45 -8.61
CA TYR A 120 -19.80 25.99 -7.51
C TYR A 120 -20.71 27.18 -7.89
N ASN A 121 -20.54 27.75 -9.09
CA ASN A 121 -21.30 28.89 -9.61
C ASN A 121 -22.25 28.49 -10.74
N ASP A 122 -22.64 27.22 -10.81
CA ASP A 122 -23.55 26.63 -11.80
C ASP A 122 -23.06 26.79 -13.25
N LYS A 123 -21.77 27.08 -13.46
CA LYS A 123 -21.15 27.05 -14.79
C LYS A 123 -20.61 25.66 -15.06
N ASN A 124 -20.80 25.19 -16.29
CA ASN A 124 -20.23 23.93 -16.72
C ASN A 124 -18.69 23.97 -16.62
N VAL A 125 -18.13 22.84 -16.20
CA VAL A 125 -16.68 22.62 -16.15
C VAL A 125 -16.11 22.60 -17.57
N SER A 126 -14.91 23.17 -17.74
CA SER A 126 -14.22 23.15 -19.04
C SER A 126 -13.80 21.73 -19.42
N ASP A 127 -13.63 21.44 -20.71
CA ASP A 127 -13.20 20.11 -21.17
C ASP A 127 -11.85 19.67 -20.58
N GLU A 128 -10.99 20.63 -20.19
CA GLU A 128 -9.68 20.39 -19.59
C GLU A 128 -9.79 19.93 -18.12
N ASP A 129 -10.79 20.45 -17.40
CA ASP A 129 -11.04 20.19 -15.98
C ASP A 129 -12.06 19.05 -15.76
N LEU A 130 -12.59 18.45 -16.84
CA LEU A 130 -13.46 17.28 -16.75
C LEU A 130 -12.73 16.09 -16.12
N GLY A 131 -13.41 15.42 -15.19
CA GLY A 131 -12.88 14.24 -14.49
C GLY A 131 -11.94 14.59 -13.33
N PHE A 132 -11.95 15.83 -12.85
CA PHE A 132 -11.30 16.23 -11.61
C PHE A 132 -12.29 16.22 -10.44
N ILE A 133 -11.97 15.48 -9.38
CA ILE A 133 -12.66 15.54 -8.09
C ILE A 133 -12.15 16.76 -7.32
N TYR A 134 -13.07 17.57 -6.79
CA TYR A 134 -12.75 18.85 -6.14
C TYR A 134 -11.93 19.81 -7.02
N PHE A 135 -12.01 19.68 -8.34
CA PHE A 135 -11.25 20.50 -9.31
C PHE A 135 -9.71 20.41 -9.20
N GLU A 136 -9.19 19.47 -8.40
CA GLU A 136 -7.75 19.30 -8.17
C GLU A 136 -7.27 17.87 -8.43
N ASN A 137 -8.14 16.86 -8.22
CA ASN A 137 -7.75 15.46 -8.24
C ASN A 137 -8.25 14.73 -9.49
N LYS A 138 -7.34 14.43 -10.43
CA LYS A 138 -7.70 13.76 -11.68
C LYS A 138 -8.03 12.27 -11.49
N ILE A 139 -9.20 11.86 -11.97
CA ILE A 139 -9.58 10.45 -12.04
C ILE A 139 -8.81 9.76 -13.17
N LEU A 140 -8.30 8.57 -12.87
CA LEU A 140 -7.61 7.73 -13.85
C LEU A 140 -8.53 6.61 -14.34
N GLY A 141 -8.83 6.64 -15.64
CA GLY A 141 -9.67 5.61 -16.27
C GLY A 141 -11.14 5.75 -15.88
N ARG A 142 -11.80 4.61 -15.63
CA ARG A 142 -13.23 4.55 -15.33
C ARG A 142 -13.48 3.58 -14.17
N PRO A 143 -14.47 3.84 -13.30
CA PRO A 143 -14.85 2.93 -12.24
C PRO A 143 -15.34 1.59 -12.82
N ARG A 144 -15.03 0.49 -12.13
CA ARG A 144 -15.48 -0.86 -12.48
C ARG A 144 -16.22 -1.48 -11.31
N ILE A 145 -17.49 -1.82 -11.52
CA ILE A 145 -18.29 -2.56 -10.55
C ILE A 145 -18.08 -4.06 -10.79
N ARG A 146 -17.87 -4.82 -9.72
CA ARG A 146 -17.79 -6.28 -9.73
C ARG A 146 -18.85 -6.84 -8.80
N GLN A 147 -19.58 -7.85 -9.26
CA GLN A 147 -20.58 -8.59 -8.48
C GLN A 147 -20.19 -10.07 -8.40
N LEU A 148 -20.46 -10.69 -7.25
CA LEU A 148 -20.36 -12.14 -7.05
C LEU A 148 -21.76 -12.71 -6.86
N ARG A 149 -21.98 -13.92 -7.36
CA ARG A 149 -23.27 -14.62 -7.31
C ARG A 149 -23.04 -16.06 -6.86
N VAL A 150 -24.09 -16.66 -6.31
CA VAL A 150 -24.10 -18.06 -5.84
C VAL A 150 -25.18 -18.80 -6.61
N LYS A 151 -24.96 -20.08 -6.87
CA LYS A 151 -25.88 -20.95 -7.62
C LYS A 151 -27.23 -21.10 -6.90
N ASN A 152 -28.30 -21.27 -7.68
CA ASN A 152 -29.68 -21.41 -7.20
C ASN A 152 -29.90 -22.65 -6.31
N ASP A 153 -29.24 -23.76 -6.61
CA ASP A 153 -29.36 -25.02 -5.85
C ASP A 153 -28.12 -25.28 -4.98
N SER A 154 -27.62 -24.23 -4.35
CA SER A 154 -26.38 -24.31 -3.56
C SER A 154 -26.58 -24.83 -2.14
N CYS A 155 -27.83 -24.99 -1.71
CA CYS A 155 -28.21 -25.46 -0.39
C CYS A 155 -29.24 -26.59 -0.50
N ASP A 156 -29.24 -27.50 0.48
CA ASP A 156 -30.26 -28.53 0.61
C ASP A 156 -31.40 -28.04 1.50
N VAL A 157 -32.60 -27.94 0.94
CA VAL A 157 -33.82 -27.56 1.66
C VAL A 157 -34.42 -28.80 2.31
N HIS A 158 -34.81 -28.70 3.59
CA HIS A 158 -35.44 -29.82 4.29
C HIS A 158 -36.72 -30.29 3.59
N ASP A 159 -36.96 -31.61 3.57
CA ASP A 159 -38.00 -32.25 2.76
C ASP A 159 -39.40 -31.64 2.94
N ASP A 160 -39.76 -31.32 4.18
CA ASP A 160 -41.05 -30.69 4.51
C ASP A 160 -41.28 -29.33 3.82
N PHE A 161 -40.22 -28.60 3.48
CA PHE A 161 -40.29 -27.26 2.89
C PHE A 161 -40.03 -27.24 1.38
N LYS A 162 -39.66 -28.37 0.76
CA LYS A 162 -39.37 -28.45 -0.69
C LYS A 162 -40.54 -28.05 -1.58
N THR A 163 -41.78 -28.17 -1.08
CA THR A 163 -42.98 -27.76 -1.84
C THR A 163 -43.15 -26.24 -1.89
N VAL A 164 -42.61 -25.50 -0.92
CA VAL A 164 -42.77 -24.05 -0.77
C VAL A 164 -41.52 -23.31 -1.23
N ILE A 165 -40.34 -23.78 -0.84
CA ILE A 165 -39.05 -23.16 -1.16
C ILE A 165 -38.47 -23.87 -2.38
N LYS A 166 -38.56 -23.21 -3.54
CA LYS A 166 -38.08 -23.74 -4.83
C LYS A 166 -36.62 -23.44 -5.12
N GLU A 167 -36.06 -22.44 -4.45
CA GLU A 167 -34.74 -21.86 -4.72
C GLU A 167 -34.00 -21.67 -3.41
N CYS A 168 -32.71 -21.99 -3.35
CA CYS A 168 -31.91 -21.80 -2.15
C CYS A 168 -30.47 -21.36 -2.39
N TYR A 169 -30.17 -20.16 -1.91
CA TYR A 169 -28.84 -19.56 -1.99
C TYR A 169 -28.08 -19.76 -0.67
N ALA A 170 -27.06 -20.60 -0.70
CA ALA A 170 -26.14 -20.82 0.42
C ALA A 170 -25.21 -19.62 0.62
N PRO A 171 -24.52 -19.53 1.78
CA PRO A 171 -23.43 -18.59 1.98
C PRO A 171 -22.37 -18.73 0.88
N TYR A 172 -21.74 -17.60 0.54
CA TYR A 172 -20.71 -17.59 -0.50
C TYR A 172 -19.56 -18.54 -0.15
N SER A 173 -19.23 -19.42 -1.11
CA SER A 173 -18.01 -20.22 -1.11
C SER A 173 -17.47 -20.31 -2.55
N PRO A 174 -16.15 -20.44 -2.76
CA PRO A 174 -15.58 -20.56 -4.10
C PRO A 174 -16.14 -21.75 -4.91
N THR A 175 -16.63 -22.78 -4.23
CA THR A 175 -17.25 -23.97 -4.84
C THR A 175 -18.71 -23.74 -5.25
N ALA A 176 -19.43 -22.91 -4.51
CA ALA A 176 -20.84 -22.56 -4.79
C ALA A 176 -20.98 -21.31 -5.68
N GLU A 177 -19.88 -20.66 -6.05
CA GLU A 177 -19.87 -19.50 -6.94
C GLU A 177 -20.54 -19.84 -8.27
N ASP A 178 -21.49 -19.00 -8.67
CA ASP A 178 -22.12 -19.06 -9.97
C ASP A 178 -21.23 -18.36 -11.00
N LYS A 179 -20.80 -19.12 -12.01
CA LYS A 179 -19.96 -18.67 -13.12
C LYS A 179 -20.69 -18.72 -14.45
N ASP A 180 -21.92 -19.22 -14.44
CA ASP A 180 -22.70 -19.35 -15.65
C ASP A 180 -23.21 -17.95 -16.07
N PRO A 181 -23.27 -17.67 -17.39
CA PRO A 181 -23.82 -16.42 -17.86
C PRO A 181 -25.28 -16.30 -17.42
N LEU A 182 -25.70 -15.10 -17.05
CA LEU A 182 -27.10 -14.80 -16.79
C LEU A 182 -27.88 -15.04 -18.10
N ALA A 183 -28.75 -16.05 -18.09
CA ALA A 183 -29.68 -16.35 -19.18
C ALA A 183 -30.87 -15.38 -19.17
#